data_AF-A0A6P8Y1D6-F1
#
_entry.id   AF-A0A6P8Y1D6-F1
#
_cell.length_a   1.000
_cell.length_b   1.000
_cell.length_c   1.000
_cell.angle_alpha   90.00
_cell.angle_beta   90.00
_cell.angle_gamma   90.00
#
_symmetry.space_group_name_H-M   'P 1'
#
loop_
_entity.id
_entity.type
_entity.pdbx_description
1 polymer ?
#
loop_
_entity_poly.entity_id
_entity_poly.type
_entity_poly.pdbx_seq_one_letter_code
_entity_poly.pdbx_strand_id
1 'polypeptide(L)'
;MLRKATRSLAQKLGKFQSKMSSSLSTVWPNPTVVPPQQLSQLTPFAKQQLEQCTNLVKPSTKAAAVDLDEFMQISEQFPIPFPIDTCRVKTQPTERRELIRGQIASAYPIVHELTLVLLLNFLEHKQKYGNAKELSVYGNLSLTDFVQRLLDKRCAYFFGGSDTFKLLSGQRGSGGFEQIGDVEKQRSPLLLDQVLSYDEIKLAALLYVSTHSEFINNGDRSNAGVVEQNKTLIEREGVIMGMIGARFERDEVMEYQDIIITPRQNTEAKGYGYKADKPQNRVLDYRRLWRDFYEEPQDFRYTDVPQDASRFLPLLHDEGYLDARVMSKRYAISFDCLLLEAEARAAAAGKLAYIHVVGFGLGVWKILEEQERIFLSTFEQRLRALSTRLLHVGDVHFSWFHLKQCDGIHDGAFIKEPTHPQGGIKVRLSVRNPNDKLKKDQLLLVTYAWDGNALPGNEFWANMLVSTGDPAAACSTLITELQNSHINKQYMSGNNLHVASMEHGVLHIADYAERLLHISS
;
A
#
# COMPACT_ATOMS: atom_id res chain seq x y z
N MET A 1 -14.37 15.03 44.50
CA MET A 1 -14.83 15.39 43.13
C MET A 1 -13.97 14.76 42.02
N LEU A 2 -12.65 14.61 42.17
CA LEU A 2 -11.76 13.97 41.17
C LEU A 2 -12.20 12.58 40.68
N ARG A 3 -12.63 11.67 41.57
CA ARG A 3 -13.06 10.30 41.20
C ARG A 3 -14.37 10.23 40.40
N LYS A 4 -15.25 11.24 40.51
CA LYS A 4 -16.49 11.31 39.69
C LYS A 4 -16.20 11.89 38.31
N ALA A 5 -15.27 12.85 38.22
CA ALA A 5 -14.81 13.40 36.94
C ALA A 5 -14.07 12.35 36.09
N THR A 6 -13.19 11.55 36.68
CA THR A 6 -12.46 10.48 35.95
C THR A 6 -13.37 9.34 35.48
N ARG A 7 -14.36 8.93 36.29
CA ARG A 7 -15.37 7.93 35.88
C ARG A 7 -16.29 8.44 34.76
N SER A 8 -16.68 9.72 34.82
CA SER A 8 -17.47 10.38 33.76
C SER A 8 -16.70 10.48 32.44
N LEU A 9 -15.40 10.82 32.51
CA LEU A 9 -14.53 10.86 31.33
C LEU A 9 -14.34 9.47 30.71
N ALA A 10 -14.07 8.45 31.53
CA ALA A 10 -13.91 7.07 31.07
C ALA A 10 -15.20 6.49 30.46
N GLN A 11 -16.38 6.81 31.01
CA GLN A 11 -17.66 6.43 30.40
C GLN A 11 -17.96 7.18 29.10
N LYS A 12 -17.61 8.46 29.00
CA LYS A 12 -17.74 9.23 27.75
C LYS A 12 -16.81 8.70 26.68
N LEU A 13 -15.55 8.41 27.03
CA LEU A 13 -14.59 7.73 26.16
C LEU A 13 -15.15 6.37 25.73
N GLY A 14 -15.57 5.49 26.65
CA GLY A 14 -16.14 4.18 26.30
C GLY A 14 -17.37 4.24 25.38
N LYS A 15 -18.27 5.22 25.58
CA LYS A 15 -19.44 5.42 24.71
C LYS A 15 -19.07 5.98 23.33
N PHE A 16 -18.09 6.87 23.26
CA PHE A 16 -17.57 7.38 21.99
C PHE A 16 -16.89 6.26 21.19
N GLN A 17 -16.10 5.46 21.89
CA GLN A 17 -15.41 4.28 21.38
C GLN A 17 -16.37 3.23 20.82
N SER A 18 -17.45 2.89 21.54
CA SER A 18 -18.45 1.93 21.04
C SER A 18 -19.21 2.45 19.82
N LYS A 19 -19.47 3.78 19.76
CA LYS A 19 -20.15 4.41 18.62
C LYS A 19 -19.27 4.43 17.36
N MET A 20 -17.98 4.72 17.49
CA MET A 20 -17.07 4.68 16.35
C MET A 20 -16.89 3.25 15.81
N SER A 21 -16.85 2.24 16.68
CA SER A 21 -16.88 0.83 16.23
C SER A 21 -18.18 0.51 15.46
N SER A 22 -19.32 1.09 15.86
CA SER A 22 -20.59 0.92 15.14
C SER A 22 -20.66 1.62 13.78
N SER A 23 -20.01 2.78 13.59
CA SER A 23 -19.96 3.45 12.27
C SER A 23 -19.07 2.71 11.27
N LEU A 24 -18.06 1.99 11.78
CA LEU A 24 -17.19 1.11 11.01
C LEU A 24 -17.78 -0.30 10.82
N SER A 25 -18.98 -0.60 11.32
CA SER A 25 -19.52 -1.97 11.38
C SER A 25 -19.82 -2.60 10.01
N THR A 26 -20.03 -1.80 8.97
CA THR A 26 -20.29 -2.34 7.63
C THR A 26 -18.99 -2.83 7.02
N VAL A 27 -18.89 -4.14 6.79
CA VAL A 27 -17.73 -4.78 6.18
C VAL A 27 -17.57 -4.30 4.74
N TRP A 28 -16.40 -3.73 4.43
CA TRP A 28 -16.05 -3.30 3.08
C TRP A 28 -14.57 -3.58 2.79
N PRO A 29 -14.21 -4.06 1.58
CA PRO A 29 -15.09 -4.60 0.54
C PRO A 29 -15.87 -5.82 1.05
N ASN A 30 -17.08 -6.07 0.55
CA ASN A 30 -17.87 -7.21 1.03
C ASN A 30 -17.41 -8.52 0.34
N PRO A 31 -16.74 -9.45 1.03
CA PRO A 31 -16.21 -10.67 0.40
C PRO A 31 -17.30 -11.67 0.01
N THR A 32 -18.56 -11.46 0.41
CA THR A 32 -19.69 -12.32 0.00
C THR A 32 -20.32 -11.91 -1.34
N VAL A 33 -19.98 -10.72 -1.85
CA VAL A 33 -20.44 -10.23 -3.15
C VAL A 33 -19.32 -10.46 -4.15
N VAL A 34 -19.50 -11.45 -5.01
CA VAL A 34 -18.45 -11.97 -5.87
C VAL A 34 -18.99 -12.17 -7.30
N PRO A 35 -18.42 -11.49 -8.32
CA PRO A 35 -17.41 -10.44 -8.17
C PRO A 35 -18.01 -9.19 -7.50
N PRO A 36 -17.20 -8.33 -6.85
CA PRO A 36 -17.63 -7.01 -6.40
C PRO A 36 -18.39 -6.24 -7.49
N GLN A 37 -19.38 -5.41 -7.11
CA GLN A 37 -20.28 -4.76 -8.07
C GLN A 37 -19.55 -4.01 -9.19
N GLN A 38 -18.47 -3.30 -8.83
CA GLN A 38 -17.62 -2.57 -9.78
C GLN A 38 -17.00 -3.47 -10.87
N LEU A 39 -16.66 -4.70 -10.51
CA LEU A 39 -16.10 -5.69 -11.42
C LEU A 39 -17.15 -6.30 -12.36
N SER A 40 -18.44 -6.21 -12.01
CA SER A 40 -19.55 -6.61 -12.90
C SER A 40 -19.94 -5.55 -13.95
N GLN A 41 -19.38 -4.33 -13.85
CA GLN A 41 -19.77 -3.18 -14.69
C GLN A 41 -18.57 -2.55 -15.41
N LEU A 42 -17.69 -3.39 -15.96
CA LEU A 42 -16.51 -2.91 -16.70
C LEU A 42 -16.91 -2.15 -17.96
N THR A 43 -16.28 -0.99 -18.17
CA THR A 43 -16.44 -0.20 -19.40
C THR A 43 -15.80 -0.93 -20.59
N PRO A 44 -16.20 -0.60 -21.84
CA PRO A 44 -15.53 -1.15 -23.02
C PRO A 44 -14.02 -0.90 -23.03
N PHE A 45 -13.59 0.27 -22.54
CA PHE A 45 -12.17 0.59 -22.38
C PHE A 45 -11.49 -0.38 -21.40
N ALA A 46 -12.08 -0.59 -20.23
CA ALA A 46 -11.54 -1.52 -19.22
C ALA A 46 -11.43 -2.95 -19.77
N LYS A 47 -12.46 -3.44 -20.49
CA LYS A 47 -12.43 -4.76 -21.14
C LYS A 47 -11.30 -4.86 -22.16
N GLN A 48 -11.13 -3.86 -23.03
CA GLN A 48 -10.05 -3.83 -24.02
C GLN A 48 -8.65 -3.87 -23.37
N GLN A 49 -8.45 -3.14 -22.27
CA GLN A 49 -7.18 -3.17 -21.53
C GLN A 49 -6.91 -4.54 -20.92
N LEU A 50 -7.93 -5.19 -20.35
CA LEU A 50 -7.80 -6.54 -19.80
C LEU A 50 -7.53 -7.60 -20.89
N GLU A 51 -8.14 -7.47 -22.07
CA GLU A 51 -7.86 -8.33 -23.23
C GLU A 51 -6.40 -8.22 -23.69
N GLN A 52 -5.78 -7.04 -23.56
CA GLN A 52 -4.34 -6.90 -23.83
C GLN A 52 -3.51 -7.67 -22.79
N CYS A 53 -3.94 -7.66 -21.52
CA CYS A 53 -3.24 -8.36 -20.44
C CYS A 53 -3.22 -9.88 -20.58
N THR A 54 -4.22 -10.51 -21.21
CA THR A 54 -4.26 -11.97 -21.38
C THR A 54 -3.11 -12.49 -22.24
N ASN A 55 -2.51 -11.65 -23.08
CA ASN A 55 -1.39 -12.00 -23.96
C ASN A 55 -0.02 -11.79 -23.32
N LEU A 56 0.07 -11.41 -22.05
CA LEU A 56 1.34 -11.14 -21.37
C LEU A 56 2.13 -12.42 -21.11
N VAL A 57 3.43 -12.35 -21.39
CA VAL A 57 4.37 -13.43 -21.06
C VAL A 57 4.78 -13.30 -19.60
N LYS A 58 4.38 -14.28 -18.79
CA LYS A 58 4.75 -14.35 -17.37
C LYS A 58 6.24 -14.62 -17.22
N PRO A 59 6.97 -13.87 -16.37
CA PRO A 59 8.37 -14.19 -16.11
C PRO A 59 8.48 -15.55 -15.39
N SER A 60 9.59 -16.26 -15.62
CA SER A 60 9.80 -17.56 -14.98
C SER A 60 10.11 -17.39 -13.50
N THR A 61 9.38 -18.09 -12.63
CA THR A 61 9.62 -18.10 -11.18
C THR A 61 10.77 -19.02 -10.76
N LYS A 62 11.44 -19.68 -11.71
CA LYS A 62 12.56 -20.58 -11.43
C LYS A 62 13.83 -19.78 -11.17
N ALA A 63 14.54 -20.08 -10.09
CA ALA A 63 15.82 -19.45 -9.75
C ALA A 63 16.82 -19.48 -10.90
N ALA A 64 16.91 -20.59 -11.64
CA ALA A 64 17.83 -20.75 -12.78
C ALA A 64 17.57 -19.79 -13.97
N ALA A 65 16.38 -19.16 -14.05
CA ALA A 65 16.02 -18.26 -15.14
C ALA A 65 16.52 -16.83 -14.96
N VAL A 66 16.87 -16.44 -13.72
CA VAL A 66 17.47 -15.14 -13.44
C VAL A 66 18.84 -15.07 -14.12
N ASP A 67 19.31 -13.91 -14.57
CA ASP A 67 20.73 -13.71 -14.87
C ASP A 67 21.29 -12.89 -13.71
N LEU A 68 22.01 -13.56 -12.81
CA LEU A 68 22.51 -12.92 -11.60
C LEU A 68 23.65 -11.94 -11.90
N ASP A 69 24.47 -12.21 -12.91
CA ASP A 69 25.60 -11.36 -13.26
C ASP A 69 25.09 -10.09 -13.95
N GLU A 70 24.11 -10.22 -14.86
CA GLU A 70 23.41 -9.06 -15.45
C GLU A 70 22.70 -8.23 -14.35
N PHE A 71 22.00 -8.88 -13.43
CA PHE A 71 21.34 -8.20 -12.30
C PHE A 71 22.32 -7.36 -11.48
N MET A 72 23.46 -7.95 -11.09
CA MET A 72 24.51 -7.24 -10.35
C MET A 72 25.15 -6.11 -11.17
N GLN A 73 25.32 -6.31 -12.48
CA GLN A 73 25.84 -5.28 -13.39
C GLN A 73 24.89 -4.08 -13.49
N ILE A 74 23.58 -4.32 -13.62
CA ILE A 74 22.56 -3.25 -13.62
C ILE A 74 22.58 -2.51 -12.28
N SER A 75 22.65 -3.22 -11.15
CA SER A 75 22.76 -2.62 -9.83
C SER A 75 23.99 -1.72 -9.70
N GLU A 76 25.16 -2.17 -10.19
CA GLU A 76 26.39 -1.38 -10.13
C GLU A 76 26.34 -0.11 -11.01
N GLN A 77 25.54 -0.13 -12.09
CA GLN A 77 25.33 1.01 -12.98
C GLN A 77 24.17 1.92 -12.54
N PHE A 78 23.50 1.60 -11.42
CA PHE A 78 22.37 2.38 -10.94
C PHE A 78 22.80 3.84 -10.64
N PRO A 79 22.08 4.87 -11.16
CA PRO A 79 22.56 6.25 -11.16
C PRO A 79 22.60 6.90 -9.76
N ILE A 80 21.94 6.30 -8.77
CA ILE A 80 21.97 6.79 -7.38
C ILE A 80 22.91 5.91 -6.57
N PRO A 81 23.97 6.48 -5.96
CA PRO A 81 24.88 5.71 -5.14
C PRO A 81 24.16 5.03 -3.97
N PHE A 82 24.48 3.75 -3.76
CA PHE A 82 24.10 3.04 -2.55
C PHE A 82 24.92 3.60 -1.37
N PRO A 83 24.27 4.04 -0.27
CA PRO A 83 24.94 4.45 0.96
C PRO A 83 25.88 3.39 1.55
N ILE A 84 25.47 2.12 1.47
CA ILE A 84 26.17 0.97 2.03
C ILE A 84 25.98 -0.23 1.11
N ASP A 85 26.96 -1.12 1.07
CA ASP A 85 26.91 -2.32 0.25
C ASP A 85 26.38 -3.54 1.02
N THR A 86 26.34 -3.56 2.36
CA THR A 86 25.98 -4.76 3.14
C THR A 86 24.58 -5.32 2.85
N CYS A 87 23.67 -4.48 2.35
CA CYS A 87 22.32 -4.83 1.92
C CYS A 87 22.21 -5.15 0.41
N ARG A 88 23.33 -5.36 -0.29
CA ARG A 88 23.35 -5.66 -1.72
C ARG A 88 23.70 -7.12 -1.98
N VAL A 89 23.17 -7.66 -3.07
CA VAL A 89 23.40 -9.02 -3.57
C VAL A 89 24.90 -9.29 -3.72
N LYS A 90 25.67 -8.33 -4.26
CA LYS A 90 27.11 -8.51 -4.53
C LYS A 90 27.95 -8.81 -3.28
N THR A 91 27.50 -8.40 -2.10
CA THR A 91 28.21 -8.65 -0.83
C THR A 91 27.64 -9.80 -0.02
N GLN A 92 26.56 -10.43 -0.48
CA GLN A 92 26.04 -11.60 0.20
C GLN A 92 26.97 -12.81 -0.03
N PRO A 93 27.02 -13.77 0.91
CA PRO A 93 27.85 -14.96 0.76
C PRO A 93 27.52 -15.73 -0.54
N THR A 94 28.56 -16.23 -1.21
CA THR A 94 28.42 -16.84 -2.55
C THR A 94 27.52 -18.08 -2.51
N GLU A 95 27.53 -18.82 -1.40
CA GLU A 95 26.66 -19.97 -1.17
C GLU A 95 25.16 -19.63 -1.08
N ARG A 96 24.81 -18.35 -0.89
CA ARG A 96 23.41 -17.88 -0.88
C ARG A 96 22.89 -17.49 -2.26
N ARG A 97 23.75 -17.43 -3.30
CA ARG A 97 23.38 -16.92 -4.62
C ARG A 97 22.21 -17.67 -5.27
N GLU A 98 22.15 -18.99 -5.11
CA GLU A 98 21.01 -19.78 -5.65
C GLU A 98 19.68 -19.43 -4.97
N LEU A 99 19.69 -19.14 -3.67
CA LEU A 99 18.50 -18.69 -2.95
C LEU A 99 18.14 -17.26 -3.32
N ILE A 100 19.13 -16.38 -3.46
CA ILE A 100 18.95 -14.99 -3.90
C ILE A 100 18.36 -14.93 -5.30
N ARG A 101 18.77 -15.82 -6.21
CA ARG A 101 18.12 -15.97 -7.53
C ARG A 101 16.64 -16.27 -7.41
N GLY A 102 16.26 -17.19 -6.52
CA GLY A 102 14.86 -17.46 -6.20
C GLY A 102 14.14 -16.24 -5.64
N GLN A 103 14.81 -15.46 -4.78
CA GLN A 103 14.27 -14.23 -4.19
C GLN A 103 14.01 -13.14 -5.25
N ILE A 104 14.99 -12.89 -6.14
CA ILE A 104 14.85 -11.97 -7.28
C ILE A 104 13.64 -12.37 -8.14
N ALA A 105 13.52 -13.67 -8.47
CA ALA A 105 12.43 -14.19 -9.29
C ALA A 105 11.05 -14.17 -8.60
N SER A 106 11.03 -14.00 -7.28
CA SER A 106 9.82 -14.00 -6.47
C SER A 106 9.17 -12.62 -6.34
N ALA A 107 9.85 -11.57 -6.80
CA ALA A 107 9.44 -10.19 -6.63
C ALA A 107 8.32 -9.82 -7.62
N TYR A 108 7.34 -9.05 -7.16
CA TYR A 108 6.33 -8.46 -8.04
C TYR A 108 5.61 -7.26 -7.40
N PRO A 109 5.10 -6.33 -8.21
CA PRO A 109 4.10 -5.37 -7.76
C PRO A 109 2.74 -6.06 -7.57
N ILE A 110 1.97 -5.60 -6.59
CA ILE A 110 0.65 -6.15 -6.27
C ILE A 110 -0.36 -5.04 -5.94
N VAL A 111 -1.58 -5.18 -6.46
CA VAL A 111 -2.72 -4.30 -6.16
C VAL A 111 -3.93 -5.12 -5.72
N HIS A 112 -4.87 -4.48 -5.04
CA HIS A 112 -6.19 -5.05 -4.79
C HIS A 112 -7.02 -5.03 -6.08
N GLU A 113 -7.93 -5.97 -6.26
CA GLU A 113 -8.79 -6.01 -7.45
C GLU A 113 -9.63 -4.74 -7.67
N LEU A 114 -10.11 -4.10 -6.59
CA LEU A 114 -10.79 -2.80 -6.71
C LEU A 114 -9.84 -1.66 -7.13
N THR A 115 -8.57 -1.74 -6.70
CA THR A 115 -7.55 -0.78 -7.14
C THR A 115 -7.27 -0.97 -8.64
N LEU A 116 -7.27 -2.20 -9.15
CA LEU A 116 -7.14 -2.45 -10.59
C LEU A 116 -8.22 -1.72 -11.39
N VAL A 117 -9.48 -1.81 -10.95
CA VAL A 117 -10.61 -1.10 -11.58
C VAL A 117 -10.43 0.42 -11.48
N LEU A 118 -9.95 0.94 -10.35
CA LEU A 118 -9.63 2.35 -10.20
C LEU A 118 -8.54 2.81 -11.20
N LEU A 119 -7.49 2.02 -11.41
CA LEU A 119 -6.44 2.34 -12.39
C LEU A 119 -6.99 2.40 -13.82
N LEU A 120 -7.84 1.44 -14.20
CA LEU A 120 -8.52 1.41 -15.50
C LEU A 120 -9.42 2.63 -15.70
N ASN A 121 -10.26 2.94 -14.71
CA ASN A 121 -11.17 4.08 -14.77
C ASN A 121 -10.41 5.42 -14.78
N PHE A 122 -9.27 5.50 -14.09
CA PHE A 122 -8.40 6.67 -14.11
C PHE A 122 -7.76 6.88 -15.50
N LEU A 123 -7.27 5.81 -16.14
CA LEU A 123 -6.75 5.89 -17.51
C LEU A 123 -7.84 6.36 -18.48
N GLU A 124 -9.04 5.78 -18.41
CA GLU A 124 -10.19 6.19 -19.24
C GLU A 124 -10.52 7.69 -19.02
N HIS A 125 -10.52 8.14 -17.77
CA HIS A 125 -10.71 9.54 -17.42
C HIS A 125 -9.64 10.45 -18.02
N LYS A 126 -8.35 10.09 -17.89
CA LYS A 126 -7.24 10.89 -18.41
C LYS A 126 -7.22 10.91 -19.94
N GLN A 127 -7.62 9.84 -20.62
CA GLN A 127 -7.76 9.85 -22.08
C GLN A 127 -8.94 10.70 -22.54
N LYS A 128 -10.07 10.67 -21.81
CA LYS A 128 -11.27 11.43 -22.16
C LYS A 128 -11.14 12.93 -21.92
N TYR A 129 -10.55 13.33 -20.79
CA TYR A 129 -10.53 14.72 -20.33
C TYR A 129 -9.12 15.32 -20.26
N GLY A 130 -8.10 14.59 -20.67
CA GLY A 130 -6.70 15.02 -20.60
C GLY A 130 -6.43 16.31 -21.37
N ASN A 131 -5.60 17.19 -20.80
CA ASN A 131 -5.01 18.29 -21.57
C ASN A 131 -3.87 17.78 -22.48
N ALA A 132 -3.29 18.64 -23.31
CA ALA A 132 -2.25 18.24 -24.27
C ALA A 132 -1.03 17.52 -23.63
N LYS A 133 -0.59 17.92 -22.43
CA LYS A 133 0.52 17.27 -21.73
C LYS A 133 0.09 15.94 -21.11
N GLU A 134 -1.09 15.88 -20.52
CA GLU A 134 -1.64 14.63 -20.03
C GLU A 134 -1.82 13.61 -21.16
N LEU A 135 -2.39 14.02 -22.30
CA LEU A 135 -2.60 13.14 -23.45
C LEU A 135 -1.27 12.65 -24.07
N SER A 136 -0.20 13.45 -24.00
CA SER A 136 1.14 13.00 -24.42
C SER A 136 1.69 11.85 -23.56
N VAL A 137 1.17 11.69 -22.34
CA VAL A 137 1.53 10.58 -21.44
C VAL A 137 0.46 9.48 -21.50
N TYR A 138 -0.80 9.79 -21.18
CA TYR A 138 -1.87 8.79 -20.99
C TYR A 138 -2.56 8.33 -22.26
N GLY A 139 -2.41 9.05 -23.38
CA GLY A 139 -3.20 8.84 -24.60
C GLY A 139 -3.12 7.41 -25.15
N ASN A 140 -1.98 6.73 -24.96
CA ASN A 140 -1.73 5.37 -25.43
C ASN A 140 -1.18 4.44 -24.34
N LEU A 141 -1.20 4.83 -23.06
CA LEU A 141 -0.69 3.96 -22.00
C LEU A 141 -1.60 2.75 -21.84
N SER A 142 -1.02 1.56 -21.94
CA SER A 142 -1.68 0.34 -21.49
C SER A 142 -1.75 0.30 -19.96
N LEU A 143 -2.59 -0.57 -19.39
CA LEU A 143 -2.66 -0.80 -17.95
C LEU A 143 -1.29 -1.17 -17.36
N THR A 144 -0.54 -2.08 -17.99
CA THR A 144 0.76 -2.50 -17.47
C THR A 144 1.83 -1.42 -17.64
N ASP A 145 1.81 -0.64 -18.72
CA ASP A 145 2.69 0.52 -18.87
C ASP A 145 2.39 1.60 -17.83
N PHE A 146 1.11 1.77 -17.47
CA PHE A 146 0.74 2.70 -16.41
C PHE A 146 1.24 2.22 -15.04
N VAL A 147 1.12 0.93 -14.72
CA VAL A 147 1.72 0.36 -13.50
C VAL A 147 3.24 0.51 -13.53
N GLN A 148 3.90 0.23 -14.65
CA GLN A 148 5.35 0.45 -14.80
C GLN A 148 5.72 1.91 -14.52
N ARG A 149 4.93 2.85 -15.01
CA ARG A 149 5.11 4.28 -14.74
C ARG A 149 4.97 4.62 -13.25
N LEU A 150 3.98 4.06 -12.55
CA LEU A 150 3.81 4.25 -11.10
C LEU A 150 4.98 3.68 -10.27
N LEU A 151 5.75 2.73 -10.82
CA LEU A 151 6.98 2.22 -10.21
C LEU A 151 8.20 3.09 -10.57
N ASP A 152 8.39 3.38 -11.86
CA ASP A 152 9.64 3.96 -12.36
C ASP A 152 9.78 5.46 -12.17
N LYS A 153 8.66 6.21 -12.20
CA LYS A 153 8.68 7.67 -12.17
C LYS A 153 8.68 8.26 -10.76
N ARG A 154 8.91 7.40 -9.76
CA ARG A 154 9.12 7.81 -8.37
C ARG A 154 10.43 8.56 -8.21
N CYS A 155 10.51 9.38 -7.17
CA CYS A 155 11.77 9.99 -6.76
C CYS A 155 12.69 8.91 -6.14
N ALA A 156 14.00 9.16 -6.09
CA ALA A 156 14.91 8.35 -5.28
C ALA A 156 14.52 8.42 -3.79
N TYR A 157 14.23 9.63 -3.30
CA TYR A 157 13.57 9.85 -2.02
C TYR A 157 12.53 10.97 -2.15
N PHE A 158 11.50 10.90 -1.31
CA PHE A 158 10.41 11.87 -1.22
C PHE A 158 9.79 11.79 0.18
N PHE A 159 9.89 12.85 0.98
CA PHE A 159 9.37 12.84 2.36
C PHE A 159 9.14 14.24 2.94
N GLY A 160 8.44 14.26 4.09
CA GLY A 160 8.18 15.43 4.93
C GLY A 160 7.13 16.38 4.36
N GLY A 161 6.49 17.17 5.22
CA GLY A 161 5.43 18.10 4.83
C GLY A 161 5.80 19.23 3.87
N SER A 162 7.03 19.30 3.35
CA SER A 162 7.44 20.18 2.25
C SER A 162 7.77 19.43 0.95
N ASP A 163 7.57 18.11 0.91
CA ASP A 163 7.96 17.20 -0.17
C ASP A 163 9.42 17.38 -0.58
N THR A 164 10.33 17.18 0.36
CA THR A 164 11.76 17.17 0.04
C THR A 164 12.05 15.96 -0.84
N PHE A 165 12.69 16.17 -1.99
CA PHE A 165 12.88 15.12 -2.99
C PHE A 165 14.27 15.10 -3.61
N LYS A 166 14.64 13.94 -4.16
CA LYS A 166 15.73 13.76 -5.14
C LYS A 166 15.25 12.89 -6.27
N LEU A 167 15.42 13.34 -7.50
CA LEU A 167 15.09 12.58 -8.69
C LEU A 167 16.22 11.60 -9.06
N LEU A 168 15.92 10.61 -9.90
CA LEU A 168 16.92 9.71 -10.46
C LEU A 168 17.99 10.44 -11.29
N SER A 169 17.65 11.60 -11.86
CA SER A 169 18.60 12.51 -12.52
C SER A 169 19.61 13.16 -11.56
N GLY A 170 19.44 12.97 -10.25
CA GLY A 170 20.27 13.57 -9.20
C GLY A 170 19.80 14.94 -8.73
N GLN A 171 18.88 15.59 -9.44
CA GLN A 171 18.30 16.90 -9.07
C GLN A 171 17.52 16.80 -7.76
N ARG A 172 17.64 17.83 -6.92
CA ARG A 172 17.01 17.90 -5.59
C ARG A 172 16.12 19.13 -5.49
N GLY A 173 15.11 19.06 -4.65
CA GLY A 173 14.22 20.19 -4.38
C GLY A 173 13.25 19.93 -3.25
N SER A 174 12.30 20.85 -3.08
CA SER A 174 11.20 20.74 -2.14
C SER A 174 9.97 21.42 -2.74
N GLY A 175 8.82 20.73 -2.73
CA GLY A 175 7.55 21.21 -3.28
C GLY A 175 7.53 21.33 -4.81
N GLY A 176 6.50 21.99 -5.35
CA GLY A 176 6.34 22.27 -6.78
C GLY A 176 5.58 21.19 -7.55
N PHE A 177 5.19 20.09 -6.90
CA PHE A 177 4.43 18.99 -7.51
C PHE A 177 3.01 19.39 -7.92
N GLU A 178 2.46 20.47 -7.35
CA GLU A 178 1.14 21.03 -7.66
C GLU A 178 1.02 21.47 -9.12
N GLN A 179 2.15 21.77 -9.75
CA GLN A 179 2.22 22.29 -11.12
C GLN A 179 2.36 21.18 -12.16
N ILE A 180 2.66 19.94 -11.76
CA ILE A 180 2.93 18.82 -12.68
C ILE A 180 1.65 18.50 -13.47
N GLY A 181 1.77 18.47 -14.80
CA GLY A 181 0.63 18.21 -15.70
C GLY A 181 -0.14 19.48 -16.11
N ASP A 182 0.12 20.63 -15.48
CA ASP A 182 -0.42 21.92 -15.92
C ASP A 182 0.25 22.36 -17.24
N VAL A 183 -0.52 22.98 -18.14
CA VAL A 183 -0.06 23.40 -19.47
C VAL A 183 0.93 24.55 -19.40
N GLU A 184 0.68 25.51 -18.52
CA GLU A 184 1.42 26.77 -18.45
C GLU A 184 2.38 26.81 -17.28
N LYS A 185 2.12 26.05 -16.20
CA LYS A 185 2.84 26.18 -14.93
C LYS A 185 3.91 25.15 -14.70
N GLN A 186 3.82 23.93 -15.24
CA GLN A 186 4.86 22.92 -14.98
C GLN A 186 6.25 23.39 -15.44
N ARG A 187 7.30 23.07 -14.68
CA ARG A 187 8.68 23.48 -14.97
C ARG A 187 9.63 22.32 -14.76
N SER A 188 10.70 22.28 -15.55
CA SER A 188 11.81 21.35 -15.30
C SER A 188 12.40 21.60 -13.89
N PRO A 189 12.73 20.55 -13.12
CA PRO A 189 12.74 19.14 -13.52
C PRO A 189 11.45 18.36 -13.27
N LEU A 190 10.41 19.01 -12.73
CA LEU A 190 9.12 18.40 -12.40
C LEU A 190 8.17 18.46 -13.60
N LEU A 191 8.45 17.59 -14.58
CA LEU A 191 7.64 17.43 -15.79
C LEU A 191 6.85 16.12 -15.73
N LEU A 192 5.61 16.13 -16.20
CA LEU A 192 4.70 14.98 -16.09
C LEU A 192 5.28 13.71 -16.75
N ASP A 193 5.98 13.83 -17.87
CA ASP A 193 6.65 12.70 -18.53
C ASP A 193 7.85 12.13 -17.75
N GLN A 194 8.40 12.90 -16.80
CA GLN A 194 9.60 12.55 -16.04
C GLN A 194 9.33 12.10 -14.61
N VAL A 195 8.25 12.57 -13.98
CA VAL A 195 7.92 12.29 -12.57
C VAL A 195 6.42 12.03 -12.38
N LEU A 196 6.05 11.49 -11.21
CA LEU A 196 4.65 11.37 -10.81
C LEU A 196 4.03 12.73 -10.42
N SER A 197 2.81 12.97 -10.88
CA SER A 197 1.91 14.01 -10.37
C SER A 197 1.24 13.58 -9.06
N TYR A 198 0.65 14.51 -8.28
CA TYR A 198 -0.07 14.13 -7.05
C TYR A 198 -1.23 13.16 -7.28
N ASP A 199 -1.91 13.23 -8.42
CA ASP A 199 -2.93 12.25 -8.81
C ASP A 199 -2.33 10.84 -8.91
N GLU A 200 -1.14 10.72 -9.49
CA GLU A 200 -0.44 9.45 -9.65
C GLU A 200 0.20 8.96 -8.34
N ILE A 201 0.72 9.87 -7.50
CA ILE A 201 1.26 9.52 -6.18
C ILE A 201 0.16 8.87 -5.32
N LYS A 202 -1.06 9.41 -5.40
CA LYS A 202 -2.24 8.85 -4.72
C LYS A 202 -2.56 7.43 -5.15
N LEU A 203 -2.46 7.15 -6.46
CA LEU A 203 -2.65 5.80 -7.00
C LEU A 203 -1.48 4.86 -6.65
N ALA A 204 -0.25 5.36 -6.70
CA ALA A 204 0.94 4.62 -6.30
C ALA A 204 0.91 4.23 -4.82
N ALA A 205 0.19 4.97 -3.96
CA ALA A 205 -0.05 4.59 -2.57
C ALA A 205 -0.95 3.34 -2.39
N LEU A 206 -1.60 2.88 -3.46
CA LEU A 206 -2.36 1.63 -3.53
C LEU A 206 -1.63 0.53 -4.31
N LEU A 207 -0.37 0.77 -4.72
CA LEU A 207 0.51 -0.17 -5.42
C LEU A 207 1.63 -0.64 -4.48
N TYR A 208 1.51 -1.87 -4.02
CA TYR A 208 2.46 -2.49 -3.08
C TYR A 208 3.46 -3.36 -3.82
N VAL A 209 4.51 -3.78 -3.12
CA VAL A 209 5.54 -4.67 -3.66
C VAL A 209 5.82 -5.78 -2.66
N SER A 210 5.96 -7.01 -3.16
CA SER A 210 6.25 -8.19 -2.34
C SER A 210 7.41 -8.98 -2.93
N THR A 211 8.30 -9.50 -2.07
CA THR A 211 9.41 -10.35 -2.48
C THR A 211 9.85 -11.24 -1.32
N HIS A 212 10.36 -12.44 -1.61
CA HIS A 212 11.29 -13.08 -0.67
C HIS A 212 12.60 -12.30 -0.62
N SER A 213 13.30 -12.30 0.52
CA SER A 213 14.60 -11.64 0.67
C SER A 213 15.46 -12.34 1.73
N GLU A 214 16.79 -12.19 1.61
CA GLU A 214 17.70 -12.36 2.75
C GLU A 214 17.35 -11.33 3.83
N PHE A 215 17.45 -11.76 5.09
CA PHE A 215 17.46 -10.90 6.27
C PHE A 215 18.85 -10.94 6.90
N ILE A 216 19.54 -9.80 6.88
CA ILE A 216 20.95 -9.73 7.32
C ILE A 216 21.09 -9.39 8.81
N ASN A 217 20.05 -8.80 9.42
CA ASN A 217 19.93 -8.50 10.85
C ASN A 217 18.45 -8.50 11.28
N ASN A 218 18.16 -8.13 12.53
CA ASN A 218 16.81 -8.23 13.11
C ASN A 218 15.80 -7.17 12.60
N GLY A 219 16.23 -6.18 11.81
CA GLY A 219 15.36 -5.12 11.28
C GLY A 219 15.04 -4.00 12.27
N ASP A 220 15.80 -3.88 13.37
CA ASP A 220 15.68 -2.75 14.29
C ASP A 220 15.82 -1.40 13.55
N ARG A 221 15.11 -0.35 13.98
CA ARG A 221 15.18 0.96 13.30
C ARG A 221 16.57 1.61 13.32
N SER A 222 17.42 1.19 14.25
CA SER A 222 18.81 1.62 14.38
C SER A 222 19.84 0.65 13.78
N ASN A 223 19.40 -0.36 13.01
CA ASN A 223 20.29 -1.43 12.54
C ASN A 223 21.43 -0.96 11.62
N ALA A 224 21.25 0.14 10.88
CA ALA A 224 22.26 0.81 10.07
C ALA A 224 23.08 -0.10 9.11
N GLY A 225 22.55 -1.25 8.71
CA GLY A 225 23.22 -2.16 7.80
C GLY A 225 24.18 -3.13 8.48
N VAL A 226 24.20 -3.16 9.81
CA VAL A 226 25.10 -4.04 10.59
C VAL A 226 24.61 -5.47 10.46
N VAL A 227 25.48 -6.37 9.98
CA VAL A 227 25.15 -7.78 9.78
C VAL A 227 25.18 -8.53 11.11
N GLU A 228 24.07 -9.21 11.45
CA GLU A 228 23.99 -10.09 12.62
C GLU A 228 24.88 -11.33 12.40
N GLN A 229 25.90 -11.52 13.23
CA GLN A 229 26.81 -12.65 13.12
C GLN A 229 26.18 -13.92 13.70
N ASN A 230 25.41 -13.81 14.78
CA ASN A 230 24.69 -14.93 15.36
C ASN A 230 23.34 -15.15 14.67
N LYS A 231 23.35 -15.92 13.58
CA LYS A 231 22.16 -16.23 12.78
C LYS A 231 21.05 -17.00 13.52
N THR A 232 21.25 -17.40 14.78
CA THR A 232 20.19 -17.99 15.62
C THR A 232 19.23 -16.94 16.19
N LEU A 233 19.61 -15.65 16.16
CA LEU A 233 18.80 -14.55 16.69
C LEU A 233 17.78 -14.00 15.69
N ILE A 234 17.94 -14.32 14.41
CA ILE A 234 17.09 -13.81 13.32
C ILE A 234 16.54 -14.94 12.47
N GLU A 235 15.42 -14.71 11.81
CA GLU A 235 15.14 -15.43 10.57
C GLU A 235 16.14 -14.99 9.50
N ARG A 236 16.65 -15.93 8.71
CA ARG A 236 17.63 -15.63 7.65
C ARG A 236 16.98 -15.21 6.35
N GLU A 237 15.72 -15.58 6.17
CA GLU A 237 14.93 -15.33 4.98
C GLU A 237 13.45 -15.27 5.35
N GLY A 238 12.69 -14.56 4.54
CA GLY A 238 11.25 -14.42 4.68
C GLY A 238 10.69 -13.64 3.51
N VAL A 239 9.41 -13.30 3.59
CA VAL A 239 8.77 -12.37 2.66
C VAL A 239 8.81 -10.98 3.27
N ILE A 240 9.14 -9.98 2.47
CA ILE A 240 9.04 -8.56 2.84
C ILE A 240 8.12 -7.85 1.87
N MET A 241 7.16 -7.10 2.43
CA MET A 241 6.16 -6.36 1.68
C MET A 241 6.22 -4.87 2.03
N GLY A 242 6.35 -4.03 1.00
CA GLY A 242 6.29 -2.57 1.12
C GLY A 242 4.85 -2.09 1.14
N MET A 243 4.41 -1.58 2.28
CA MET A 243 3.03 -1.13 2.51
C MET A 243 2.96 0.39 2.59
N ILE A 244 2.09 0.99 1.79
CA ILE A 244 1.96 2.45 1.72
C ILE A 244 0.64 2.89 2.38
N GLY A 245 0.78 3.68 3.44
CA GLY A 245 -0.36 4.28 4.16
C GLY A 245 -0.82 5.60 3.55
N ALA A 246 -1.94 6.12 4.05
CA ALA A 246 -2.42 7.45 3.66
C ALA A 246 -1.51 8.56 4.20
N ARG A 247 -1.33 9.64 3.43
CA ARG A 247 -0.51 10.78 3.81
C ARG A 247 -1.31 12.08 3.89
N PHE A 248 -1.28 12.73 5.06
CA PHE A 248 -2.02 13.96 5.33
C PHE A 248 -1.15 15.20 5.60
N GLU A 249 0.19 15.11 5.53
CA GLU A 249 1.07 16.28 5.71
C GLU A 249 0.95 17.33 4.59
N ARG A 250 0.22 17.02 3.51
CA ARG A 250 -0.04 17.92 2.39
C ARG A 250 -1.53 18.10 2.17
N ASP A 251 -1.97 19.32 2.40
CA ASP A 251 -3.37 19.71 2.20
C ASP A 251 -3.77 19.63 0.72
N GLU A 252 -5.03 19.29 0.51
CA GLU A 252 -5.73 19.36 -0.78
C GLU A 252 -5.28 18.40 -1.89
N VAL A 253 -4.36 17.48 -1.59
CA VAL A 253 -3.79 16.52 -2.56
C VAL A 253 -3.77 15.10 -2.00
N MET A 254 -3.60 14.11 -2.88
CA MET A 254 -3.52 12.69 -2.47
C MET A 254 -4.75 12.23 -1.67
N GLU A 255 -4.58 11.42 -0.62
CA GLU A 255 -5.69 10.95 0.22
C GLU A 255 -6.46 12.07 0.93
N TYR A 256 -5.85 13.24 1.14
CA TYR A 256 -6.53 14.40 1.72
C TYR A 256 -7.82 14.75 0.94
N GLN A 257 -7.80 14.56 -0.38
CA GLN A 257 -8.93 14.89 -1.26
C GLN A 257 -10.21 14.09 -0.97
N ASP A 258 -10.08 12.88 -0.44
CA ASP A 258 -11.22 11.97 -0.24
C ASP A 258 -11.56 11.77 1.24
N ILE A 259 -10.57 11.92 2.12
CA ILE A 259 -10.70 11.58 3.55
C ILE A 259 -10.88 12.82 4.42
N ILE A 260 -10.26 13.95 4.05
CA ILE A 260 -10.34 15.18 4.82
C ILE A 260 -11.35 16.13 4.19
N ILE A 261 -12.24 16.68 5.01
CA ILE A 261 -13.32 17.58 4.60
C ILE A 261 -13.07 18.95 5.21
N THR A 262 -12.72 19.94 4.37
CA THR A 262 -12.44 21.32 4.81
C THR A 262 -13.23 22.35 4.02
N PRO A 263 -13.50 23.56 4.57
CA PRO A 263 -14.19 24.62 3.84
C PRO A 263 -13.47 25.06 2.57
N ARG A 264 -12.13 24.98 2.53
CA ARG A 264 -11.31 25.41 1.38
C ARG A 264 -11.33 24.39 0.24
N GLN A 265 -11.35 23.10 0.56
CA GLN A 265 -11.36 22.02 -0.43
C GLN A 265 -12.78 21.64 -0.85
N ASN A 266 -13.65 21.37 0.11
CA ASN A 266 -14.92 20.69 -0.11
C ASN A 266 -16.02 21.68 -0.51
N THR A 267 -15.87 22.25 -1.70
CA THR A 267 -16.76 23.23 -2.30
C THR A 267 -17.40 22.69 -3.58
N GLU A 268 -18.56 23.25 -3.95
CA GLU A 268 -19.23 22.91 -5.20
C GLU A 268 -18.36 23.20 -6.44
N ALA A 269 -17.57 24.29 -6.41
CA ALA A 269 -16.66 24.66 -7.49
C ALA A 269 -15.55 23.62 -7.72
N LYS A 270 -15.15 22.88 -6.66
CA LYS A 270 -14.20 21.77 -6.73
C LYS A 270 -14.88 20.41 -6.94
N GLY A 271 -16.18 20.40 -7.22
CA GLY A 271 -16.97 19.23 -7.60
C GLY A 271 -17.52 18.39 -6.45
N TYR A 272 -17.32 18.81 -5.19
CA TYR A 272 -17.80 18.08 -4.02
C TYR A 272 -19.32 18.23 -3.83
N GLY A 273 -19.97 17.16 -3.37
CA GLY A 273 -21.41 17.12 -3.08
C GLY A 273 -22.28 17.02 -4.33
N TYR A 274 -21.70 16.65 -5.48
CA TYR A 274 -22.45 16.51 -6.73
C TYR A 274 -23.32 15.24 -6.71
N LYS A 275 -24.63 15.41 -6.94
CA LYS A 275 -25.64 14.36 -6.76
C LYS A 275 -26.17 13.73 -8.04
N ALA A 276 -25.83 14.26 -9.22
CA ALA A 276 -26.37 13.69 -10.46
C ALA A 276 -25.59 12.44 -10.87
N ASP A 277 -26.30 11.50 -11.49
CA ASP A 277 -25.76 10.19 -11.87
C ASP A 277 -24.62 10.27 -12.89
N LYS A 278 -24.64 11.27 -13.78
CA LYS A 278 -23.66 11.43 -14.85
C LYS A 278 -22.79 12.66 -14.64
N PRO A 279 -21.45 12.53 -14.59
CA PRO A 279 -20.56 13.66 -14.46
C PRO A 279 -20.55 14.48 -15.76
N GLN A 280 -20.71 15.79 -15.64
CA GLN A 280 -20.83 16.69 -16.78
C GLN A 280 -19.49 17.27 -17.25
N ASN A 281 -18.46 17.18 -16.41
CA ASN A 281 -17.14 17.73 -16.71
C ASN A 281 -16.05 16.91 -16.01
N ARG A 282 -14.80 17.26 -16.32
CA ARG A 282 -13.60 16.62 -15.78
C ARG A 282 -13.59 16.56 -14.25
N VAL A 283 -13.86 17.66 -13.57
CA VAL A 283 -13.76 17.74 -12.10
C VAL A 283 -14.78 16.81 -11.44
N LEU A 284 -16.02 16.82 -11.95
CA LEU A 284 -17.09 15.96 -11.46
C LEU A 284 -16.81 14.47 -11.72
N ASP A 285 -16.25 14.14 -12.89
CA ASP A 285 -15.89 12.75 -13.20
C ASP A 285 -14.75 12.26 -12.30
N TYR A 286 -13.74 13.10 -12.05
CA TYR A 286 -12.65 12.74 -11.13
C TYR A 286 -13.14 12.48 -9.70
N ARG A 287 -14.13 13.24 -9.19
CA ARG A 287 -14.76 12.96 -7.89
C ARG A 287 -15.59 11.70 -7.90
N ARG A 288 -16.34 11.45 -8.98
CA ARG A 288 -17.03 10.18 -9.19
C ARG A 288 -16.07 8.99 -9.09
N LEU A 289 -14.91 9.02 -9.75
CA LEU A 289 -13.95 7.89 -9.73
C LEU A 289 -13.63 7.40 -8.31
N TRP A 290 -13.29 8.32 -7.42
CA TRP A 290 -12.88 8.00 -6.05
C TRP A 290 -14.06 7.63 -5.16
N ARG A 291 -15.20 8.31 -5.34
CA ARG A 291 -16.44 7.96 -4.66
C ARG A 291 -16.89 6.54 -5.04
N ASP A 292 -16.86 6.24 -6.33
CA ASP A 292 -17.20 4.92 -6.87
C ASP A 292 -16.23 3.89 -6.30
N PHE A 293 -14.90 4.12 -6.34
CA PHE A 293 -13.88 3.23 -5.77
C PHE A 293 -14.16 2.88 -4.30
N TYR A 294 -14.47 3.87 -3.48
CA TYR A 294 -14.84 3.64 -2.08
C TYR A 294 -16.27 3.15 -1.90
N GLU A 295 -17.08 2.97 -2.94
CA GLU A 295 -18.51 2.65 -2.86
C GLU A 295 -19.25 3.56 -1.85
N GLU A 296 -18.96 4.87 -1.91
CA GLU A 296 -19.71 5.87 -1.16
C GLU A 296 -20.83 6.44 -2.04
N PRO A 297 -22.05 6.64 -1.53
CA PRO A 297 -23.14 7.16 -2.35
C PRO A 297 -22.96 8.64 -2.71
N GLN A 298 -22.18 9.38 -1.91
CA GLN A 298 -21.87 10.79 -2.14
C GLN A 298 -20.56 11.14 -1.43
N ASP A 299 -19.89 12.17 -1.93
CA ASP A 299 -18.94 12.97 -1.15
C ASP A 299 -19.67 14.20 -0.56
N PHE A 300 -18.98 14.97 0.28
CA PHE A 300 -19.61 16.07 1.03
C PHE A 300 -18.96 17.40 0.70
N ARG A 301 -19.81 18.43 0.55
CA ARG A 301 -19.40 19.83 0.78
C ARG A 301 -19.23 20.03 2.28
N TYR A 302 -18.33 20.91 2.69
CA TYR A 302 -18.09 21.19 4.11
C TYR A 302 -19.37 21.60 4.86
N THR A 303 -20.24 22.39 4.24
CA THR A 303 -21.52 22.85 4.81
C THR A 303 -22.56 21.76 4.97
N ASP A 304 -22.38 20.63 4.27
CA ASP A 304 -23.38 19.56 4.17
C ASP A 304 -22.96 18.31 4.96
N VAL A 305 -21.87 18.39 5.74
CA VAL A 305 -21.40 17.28 6.56
C VAL A 305 -22.45 16.94 7.63
N PRO A 306 -22.94 15.69 7.67
CA PRO A 306 -23.89 15.25 8.67
C PRO A 306 -23.33 15.38 10.10
N GLN A 307 -24.21 15.65 11.06
CA GLN A 307 -23.85 15.62 12.49
C GLN A 307 -23.70 14.17 13.00
N ASP A 308 -22.64 13.51 12.56
CA ASP A 308 -22.26 12.17 12.99
C ASP A 308 -20.80 12.16 13.48
N ALA A 309 -20.62 12.45 14.77
CA ALA A 309 -19.31 12.44 15.43
C ALA A 309 -18.67 11.04 15.53
N SER A 310 -19.35 9.97 15.10
CA SER A 310 -18.76 8.63 14.99
C SER A 310 -18.14 8.35 13.63
N ARG A 311 -18.49 9.14 12.61
CA ARG A 311 -17.90 9.08 11.26
C ARG A 311 -17.01 10.28 10.99
N PHE A 312 -17.49 11.48 11.25
CA PHE A 312 -16.77 12.73 10.96
C PHE A 312 -16.07 13.22 12.22
N LEU A 313 -14.77 12.93 12.31
CA LEU A 313 -13.95 13.27 13.46
C LEU A 313 -13.40 14.69 13.28
N PRO A 314 -13.65 15.63 14.20
CA PRO A 314 -13.15 17.00 14.06
C PRO A 314 -11.62 17.01 14.09
N LEU A 315 -11.00 17.82 13.22
CA LEU A 315 -9.56 18.05 13.25
C LEU A 315 -9.18 18.88 14.49
N LEU A 316 -7.98 18.63 15.05
CA LEU A 316 -7.54 19.26 16.29
C LEU A 316 -7.05 20.71 16.10
N HIS A 317 -6.43 21.00 14.96
CA HIS A 317 -5.70 22.25 14.72
C HIS A 317 -6.23 23.06 13.53
N ASP A 318 -7.15 22.48 12.74
CA ASP A 318 -7.69 23.07 11.53
C ASP A 318 -9.22 22.97 11.50
N GLU A 319 -9.85 23.82 10.70
CA GLU A 319 -11.27 23.72 10.43
C GLU A 319 -11.53 22.55 9.46
N GLY A 320 -12.16 21.49 9.95
CA GLY A 320 -12.52 20.36 9.11
C GLY A 320 -12.80 19.07 9.87
N TYR A 321 -13.00 18.01 9.10
CA TYR A 321 -13.28 16.67 9.60
C TYR A 321 -12.45 15.62 8.86
N LEU A 322 -12.06 14.57 9.57
CA LEU A 322 -11.63 13.30 8.99
C LEU A 322 -12.86 12.38 8.86
N ASP A 323 -13.12 11.86 7.67
CA ASP A 323 -14.15 10.83 7.44
C ASP A 323 -13.59 9.44 7.78
N ALA A 324 -13.88 8.98 9.00
CA ALA A 324 -13.38 7.71 9.54
C ALA A 324 -13.83 6.49 8.72
N ARG A 325 -14.98 6.60 8.02
CA ARG A 325 -15.47 5.53 7.16
C ARG A 325 -14.60 5.39 5.91
N VAL A 326 -14.30 6.50 5.23
CA VAL A 326 -13.43 6.47 4.03
C VAL A 326 -12.00 6.09 4.41
N MET A 327 -11.51 6.57 5.57
CA MET A 327 -10.22 6.13 6.11
C MET A 327 -10.17 4.62 6.37
N SER A 328 -11.22 4.05 6.97
CA SER A 328 -11.34 2.60 7.16
C SER A 328 -11.34 1.85 5.83
N LYS A 329 -12.09 2.32 4.83
CA LYS A 329 -12.08 1.73 3.48
C LYS A 329 -10.68 1.78 2.84
N ARG A 330 -9.97 2.90 2.97
CA ARG A 330 -8.58 3.03 2.51
C ARG A 330 -7.64 2.02 3.17
N TYR A 331 -7.84 1.72 4.46
CA TYR A 331 -7.07 0.68 5.16
C TYR A 331 -7.47 -0.74 4.73
N ALA A 332 -8.76 -1.01 4.53
CA ALA A 332 -9.26 -2.31 4.13
C ALA A 332 -8.56 -2.85 2.87
N ILE A 333 -8.36 -1.98 1.87
CA ILE A 333 -7.64 -2.31 0.64
C ILE A 333 -6.20 -2.78 0.91
N SER A 334 -5.47 -2.07 1.79
CA SER A 334 -4.11 -2.46 2.16
C SER A 334 -4.08 -3.78 2.93
N PHE A 335 -5.05 -4.01 3.81
CA PHE A 335 -5.09 -5.20 4.65
C PHE A 335 -5.47 -6.44 3.85
N ASP A 336 -6.42 -6.33 2.93
CA ASP A 336 -6.79 -7.44 2.05
C ASP A 336 -5.61 -7.86 1.18
N CYS A 337 -4.89 -6.90 0.58
CA CYS A 337 -3.65 -7.20 -0.14
C CYS A 337 -2.64 -7.96 0.71
N LEU A 338 -2.35 -7.46 1.93
CA LEU A 338 -1.39 -8.09 2.83
C LEU A 338 -1.81 -9.51 3.24
N LEU A 339 -3.07 -9.69 3.61
CA LEU A 339 -3.58 -10.97 4.10
C LEU A 339 -3.64 -12.03 2.99
N LEU A 340 -4.10 -11.66 1.80
CA LEU A 340 -4.17 -12.57 0.66
C LEU A 340 -2.77 -12.92 0.12
N GLU A 341 -1.83 -11.97 0.12
CA GLU A 341 -0.44 -12.22 -0.22
C GLU A 341 0.23 -13.16 0.79
N ALA A 342 0.02 -12.94 2.09
CA ALA A 342 0.54 -13.81 3.13
C ALA A 342 0.00 -15.25 3.01
N GLU A 343 -1.29 -15.38 2.75
CA GLU A 343 -1.95 -16.66 2.48
C GLU A 343 -1.29 -17.37 1.29
N ALA A 344 -1.17 -16.69 0.15
CA ALA A 344 -0.62 -17.26 -1.08
C ALA A 344 0.84 -17.72 -0.90
N ARG A 345 1.68 -16.88 -0.28
CA ARG A 345 3.10 -17.19 -0.02
C ARG A 345 3.26 -18.37 0.94
N ALA A 346 2.46 -18.41 2.01
CA ALA A 346 2.53 -19.47 3.01
C ALA A 346 2.01 -20.81 2.47
N ALA A 347 0.90 -20.78 1.70
CA ALA A 347 0.39 -21.94 0.99
C ALA A 347 1.43 -22.50 0.01
N ALA A 348 2.07 -21.65 -0.79
CA ALA A 348 3.13 -22.06 -1.73
C ALA A 348 4.35 -22.65 -1.01
N ALA A 349 4.66 -22.19 0.20
CA ALA A 349 5.74 -22.72 1.04
C ALA A 349 5.35 -23.97 1.84
N GLY A 350 4.07 -24.37 1.86
CA GLY A 350 3.57 -25.46 2.71
C GLY A 350 3.71 -25.16 4.21
N LYS A 351 3.67 -23.87 4.59
CA LYS A 351 3.82 -23.40 5.98
C LYS A 351 2.63 -22.54 6.40
N LEU A 352 2.56 -22.24 7.69
CA LEU A 352 1.72 -21.13 8.16
C LEU A 352 2.52 -19.83 8.14
N ALA A 353 1.88 -18.73 7.79
CA ALA A 353 2.42 -17.38 7.87
C ALA A 353 2.48 -16.90 9.33
N TYR A 354 3.54 -16.17 9.63
CA TYR A 354 3.63 -15.25 10.74
C TYR A 354 3.75 -13.83 10.16
N ILE A 355 2.69 -13.04 10.27
CA ILE A 355 2.64 -11.70 9.69
C ILE A 355 3.08 -10.69 10.75
N HIS A 356 4.20 -10.00 10.52
CA HIS A 356 4.64 -8.86 11.33
C HIS A 356 4.11 -7.56 10.71
N VAL A 357 3.22 -6.89 11.46
CA VAL A 357 2.52 -5.67 11.04
C VAL A 357 3.04 -4.49 11.85
N VAL A 358 3.48 -3.45 11.15
CA VAL A 358 3.72 -2.12 11.72
C VAL A 358 2.65 -1.14 11.25
N GLY A 359 2.53 0.01 11.93
CA GLY A 359 1.65 1.08 11.48
C GLY A 359 2.18 1.80 10.23
N PHE A 360 1.70 1.44 9.04
CA PHE A 360 1.96 2.17 7.80
C PHE A 360 0.95 3.32 7.62
N GLY A 361 1.44 4.56 7.54
CA GLY A 361 0.62 5.79 7.56
C GLY A 361 0.18 6.27 8.96
N LEU A 362 0.65 5.63 10.03
CA LEU A 362 0.35 6.01 11.43
C LEU A 362 1.49 6.78 12.12
N GLY A 363 2.59 7.01 11.41
CA GLY A 363 3.71 7.83 11.87
C GLY A 363 3.44 9.32 11.66
N VAL A 364 4.42 10.03 11.08
CA VAL A 364 4.30 11.47 10.78
C VAL A 364 3.21 11.82 9.75
N TRP A 365 2.62 10.81 9.10
CA TRP A 365 1.59 11.00 8.07
C TRP A 365 0.15 11.08 8.60
N LYS A 366 -0.09 10.69 9.85
CA LYS A 366 -1.43 10.79 10.45
C LYS A 366 -1.74 12.24 10.81
N ILE A 367 -3.03 12.58 10.80
CA ILE A 367 -3.55 13.88 11.24
C ILE A 367 -4.31 13.77 12.57
N LEU A 368 -4.80 12.57 12.93
CA LEU A 368 -5.49 12.30 14.20
C LEU A 368 -4.97 11.02 14.86
N GLU A 369 -4.96 11.01 16.20
CA GLU A 369 -4.58 9.83 17.00
C GLU A 369 -5.59 8.68 16.87
N GLU A 370 -6.87 9.01 16.61
CA GLU A 370 -7.95 8.06 16.38
C GLU A 370 -7.70 7.14 15.18
N GLN A 371 -6.81 7.53 14.25
CA GLN A 371 -6.43 6.69 13.11
C GLN A 371 -5.85 5.33 13.53
N GLU A 372 -5.13 5.24 14.67
CA GLU A 372 -4.60 3.96 15.16
C GLU A 372 -5.74 2.99 15.50
N ARG A 373 -6.84 3.51 16.07
CA ARG A 373 -8.02 2.72 16.35
C ARG A 373 -8.75 2.31 15.07
N ILE A 374 -8.94 3.24 14.13
CA ILE A 374 -9.56 2.93 12.83
C ILE A 374 -8.77 1.83 12.14
N PHE A 375 -7.43 1.89 12.18
CA PHE A 375 -6.54 0.86 11.65
C PHE A 375 -6.80 -0.51 12.29
N LEU A 376 -6.71 -0.63 13.62
CA LEU A 376 -6.86 -1.92 14.30
C LEU A 376 -8.28 -2.50 14.19
N SER A 377 -9.32 -1.68 14.34
CA SER A 377 -10.71 -2.10 14.15
C SER A 377 -10.95 -2.59 12.72
N THR A 378 -10.41 -1.89 11.72
CA THR A 378 -10.54 -2.32 10.32
C THR A 378 -9.76 -3.61 10.07
N PHE A 379 -8.56 -3.77 10.63
CA PHE A 379 -7.77 -4.98 10.45
C PHE A 379 -8.48 -6.21 11.04
N GLU A 380 -9.07 -6.07 12.24
CA GLU A 380 -9.92 -7.13 12.81
C GLU A 380 -11.08 -7.48 11.90
N GLN A 381 -11.78 -6.47 11.37
CA GLN A 381 -12.89 -6.66 10.47
C GLN A 381 -12.44 -7.46 9.24
N ARG A 382 -11.30 -7.12 8.63
CA ARG A 382 -10.77 -7.83 7.45
C ARG A 382 -10.32 -9.24 7.76
N LEU A 383 -9.67 -9.47 8.90
CA LEU A 383 -9.32 -10.83 9.35
C LEU A 383 -10.55 -11.74 9.49
N ARG A 384 -11.66 -11.20 10.02
CA ARG A 384 -12.92 -11.94 10.15
C ARG A 384 -13.61 -12.11 8.80
N ALA A 385 -13.61 -11.08 7.96
CA ALA A 385 -14.25 -11.10 6.65
C ALA A 385 -13.60 -12.13 5.72
N LEU A 386 -12.28 -12.28 5.79
CA LEU A 386 -11.50 -13.21 4.97
C LEU A 386 -11.18 -14.55 5.66
N SER A 387 -11.64 -14.80 6.89
CA SER A 387 -11.16 -15.93 7.71
C SER A 387 -11.21 -17.29 7.01
N THR A 388 -12.28 -17.55 6.27
CA THR A 388 -12.48 -18.80 5.49
C THR A 388 -11.50 -18.99 4.33
N ARG A 389 -10.81 -17.91 3.92
CA ARG A 389 -9.78 -17.90 2.87
C ARG A 389 -8.37 -17.94 3.43
N LEU A 390 -8.18 -17.55 4.70
CA LEU A 390 -6.87 -17.40 5.34
C LEU A 390 -6.44 -18.69 6.05
N LEU A 391 -6.39 -19.81 5.32
CA LEU A 391 -6.15 -21.15 5.87
C LEU A 391 -4.68 -21.41 6.24
N HIS A 392 -3.78 -20.58 5.77
CA HIS A 392 -2.34 -20.64 6.01
C HIS A 392 -1.85 -19.44 6.84
N VAL A 393 -2.73 -18.62 7.42
CA VAL A 393 -2.31 -17.52 8.32
C VAL A 393 -2.35 -17.99 9.78
N GLY A 394 -1.19 -18.27 10.38
CA GLY A 394 -1.13 -18.76 11.76
C GLY A 394 -1.15 -17.66 12.82
N ASP A 395 -0.30 -16.64 12.63
CA ASP A 395 -0.14 -15.55 13.59
C ASP A 395 -0.13 -14.19 12.87
N VAL A 396 -0.85 -13.21 13.43
CA VAL A 396 -0.74 -11.79 13.06
C VAL A 396 -0.24 -11.01 14.26
N HIS A 397 0.93 -10.38 14.11
CA HIS A 397 1.60 -9.65 15.16
C HIS A 397 1.66 -8.15 14.85
N PHE A 398 0.82 -7.40 15.56
CA PHE A 398 0.84 -5.94 15.56
C PHE A 398 1.96 -5.44 16.47
N SER A 399 3.02 -4.87 15.89
CA SER A 399 4.16 -4.34 16.61
C SER A 399 4.21 -2.82 16.59
N TRP A 400 4.65 -2.23 17.71
CA TRP A 400 4.81 -0.78 17.89
C TRP A 400 3.50 0.03 17.88
N PHE A 401 2.38 -0.60 18.24
CA PHE A 401 1.11 0.08 18.49
C PHE A 401 1.02 0.56 19.96
N HIS A 402 0.43 1.74 20.17
CA HIS A 402 0.23 2.33 21.50
C HIS A 402 -0.95 1.69 22.22
N LEU A 403 -2.03 1.40 21.48
CA LEU A 403 -3.19 0.72 22.01
C LEU A 403 -2.81 -0.70 22.45
N LYS A 404 -3.19 -1.08 23.68
CA LYS A 404 -2.98 -2.43 24.22
C LYS A 404 -4.15 -3.38 23.93
N GLN A 405 -5.26 -2.82 23.50
CA GLN A 405 -6.44 -3.54 23.03
C GLN A 405 -7.27 -2.59 22.17
N CYS A 406 -7.84 -3.11 21.10
CA CYS A 406 -8.83 -2.43 20.27
C CYS A 406 -9.86 -3.45 19.81
N ASP A 407 -11.12 -3.29 20.22
CA ASP A 407 -12.20 -4.25 19.97
C ASP A 407 -11.76 -5.69 20.34
N GLY A 408 -11.70 -6.63 19.39
CA GLY A 408 -11.21 -7.99 19.58
C GLY A 408 -9.70 -8.19 19.37
N ILE A 409 -8.95 -7.15 19.01
CA ILE A 409 -7.49 -7.18 18.87
C ILE A 409 -6.84 -6.89 20.23
N HIS A 410 -6.24 -7.91 20.83
CA HIS A 410 -5.36 -7.80 21.98
C HIS A 410 -4.33 -8.93 21.96
N ASP A 411 -3.27 -8.84 22.75
CA ASP A 411 -2.28 -9.91 22.81
C ASP A 411 -2.94 -11.21 23.31
N GLY A 412 -2.71 -12.31 22.57
CA GLY A 412 -3.31 -13.60 22.85
C GLY A 412 -4.74 -13.79 22.34
N ALA A 413 -5.35 -12.80 21.66
CA ALA A 413 -6.64 -13.00 21.03
C ALA A 413 -6.59 -14.09 19.95
N PHE A 414 -7.74 -14.70 19.67
CA PHE A 414 -7.86 -15.82 18.74
C PHE A 414 -9.10 -15.67 17.88
N ILE A 415 -8.91 -15.45 16.59
CA ILE A 415 -9.98 -15.34 15.60
C ILE A 415 -10.34 -16.74 15.16
N LYS A 416 -11.40 -17.29 15.74
CA LYS A 416 -11.87 -18.65 15.46
C LYS A 416 -12.35 -18.78 14.02
N GLU A 417 -11.90 -19.83 13.36
CA GLU A 417 -12.39 -20.27 12.05
C GLU A 417 -12.32 -21.81 12.04
N PRO A 418 -13.44 -22.52 12.17
CA PRO A 418 -13.45 -23.98 12.23
C PRO A 418 -12.81 -24.67 11.03
N THR A 419 -12.78 -24.03 9.85
CA THR A 419 -12.13 -24.61 8.66
C THR A 419 -10.62 -24.42 8.65
N HIS A 420 -10.06 -23.57 9.52
CA HIS A 420 -8.61 -23.35 9.62
C HIS A 420 -7.92 -24.57 10.26
N PRO A 421 -6.75 -25.03 9.76
CA PRO A 421 -6.03 -26.19 10.30
C PRO A 421 -5.67 -26.10 11.79
N GLN A 422 -5.56 -24.88 12.33
CA GLN A 422 -5.32 -24.63 13.76
C GLN A 422 -6.57 -24.17 14.53
N GLY A 423 -7.76 -24.21 13.90
CA GLY A 423 -9.04 -23.74 14.45
C GLY A 423 -9.22 -22.22 14.46
N GLY A 424 -8.26 -21.47 13.92
CA GLY A 424 -8.29 -20.02 13.81
C GLY A 424 -6.90 -19.38 13.73
N ILE A 425 -6.90 -18.04 13.75
CA ILE A 425 -5.72 -17.18 13.64
C ILE A 425 -5.37 -16.58 15.00
N LYS A 426 -4.11 -16.64 15.40
CA LYS A 426 -3.63 -16.03 16.64
C LYS A 426 -3.25 -14.56 16.43
N VAL A 427 -3.68 -13.70 17.35
CA VAL A 427 -3.32 -12.28 17.36
C VAL A 427 -2.30 -12.02 18.47
N ARG A 428 -1.31 -11.19 18.14
CA ARG A 428 -0.29 -10.69 19.07
C ARG A 428 -0.22 -9.18 19.00
N LEU A 429 -0.03 -8.55 20.15
CA LEU A 429 0.05 -7.10 20.27
C LEU A 429 1.13 -6.74 21.28
N SER A 430 2.36 -6.70 20.78
CA SER A 430 3.55 -6.48 21.59
C SER A 430 4.68 -5.92 20.73
N VAL A 431 5.80 -5.56 21.33
CA VAL A 431 6.96 -5.07 20.57
C VAL A 431 7.82 -6.25 20.12
N ARG A 432 8.12 -6.32 18.82
CA ARG A 432 9.04 -7.28 18.20
C ARG A 432 9.74 -6.62 17.01
N ASN A 433 11.03 -6.89 16.83
CA ASN A 433 11.72 -6.45 15.61
C ASN A 433 11.31 -7.32 14.41
N PRO A 434 11.26 -6.77 13.19
CA PRO A 434 10.69 -7.47 12.04
C PRO A 434 11.27 -8.87 11.80
N ASN A 435 12.60 -9.01 11.88
CA ASN A 435 13.30 -10.22 11.45
C ASN A 435 13.76 -11.12 12.62
N ASP A 436 13.31 -10.87 13.86
CA ASP A 436 13.65 -11.70 15.01
C ASP A 436 13.32 -13.19 14.76
N LYS A 437 14.15 -14.12 15.25
CA LYS A 437 13.92 -15.56 15.07
C LYS A 437 12.54 -15.99 15.61
N LEU A 438 11.80 -16.76 14.82
CA LEU A 438 10.53 -17.32 15.25
C LEU A 438 10.74 -18.55 16.13
N LYS A 439 9.84 -18.73 17.11
CA LYS A 439 9.84 -19.90 18.01
C LYS A 439 9.26 -21.15 17.35
N LYS A 440 8.49 -20.98 16.28
CA LYS A 440 7.84 -22.05 15.52
C LYS A 440 8.30 -21.97 14.08
N ASP A 441 8.30 -23.10 13.38
CA ASP A 441 8.56 -23.12 11.94
C ASP A 441 7.35 -22.55 11.19
N GLN A 442 7.42 -21.28 10.85
CA GLN A 442 6.42 -20.51 10.11
C GLN A 442 7.13 -19.67 9.05
N LEU A 443 6.44 -19.34 7.96
CA LEU A 443 6.93 -18.37 7.01
C LEU A 443 6.79 -16.97 7.61
N LEU A 444 7.92 -16.32 7.91
CA LEU A 444 7.91 -14.93 8.36
C LEU A 444 7.61 -14.01 7.18
N LEU A 445 6.53 -13.23 7.30
CA LEU A 445 6.20 -12.12 6.41
C LEU A 445 6.30 -10.82 7.19
N VAL A 446 7.20 -9.93 6.78
CA VAL A 446 7.41 -8.62 7.42
C VAL A 446 6.87 -7.51 6.54
N THR A 447 6.27 -6.51 7.19
CA THR A 447 5.85 -5.28 6.52
C THR A 447 6.78 -4.14 6.91
N TYR A 448 7.04 -3.24 5.96
CA TYR A 448 7.60 -1.94 6.26
C TYR A 448 6.70 -0.85 5.68
N ALA A 449 6.62 0.28 6.38
CA ALA A 449 5.93 1.46 5.85
C ALA A 449 6.80 2.04 4.73
N TRP A 450 6.19 2.34 3.58
CA TRP A 450 6.84 2.90 2.40
C TRP A 450 6.04 4.10 1.84
N ASP A 451 6.69 4.93 1.03
CA ASP A 451 6.13 6.13 0.38
C ASP A 451 5.68 5.88 -1.06
N GLY A 452 4.55 6.49 -1.43
CA GLY A 452 3.99 6.41 -2.79
C GLY A 452 4.83 7.08 -3.89
N ASN A 453 5.83 7.91 -3.54
CA ASN A 453 6.67 8.61 -4.51
C ASN A 453 8.18 8.46 -4.26
N ALA A 454 8.59 7.39 -3.59
CA ALA A 454 10.01 7.08 -3.37
C ALA A 454 10.36 5.67 -3.86
N LEU A 455 11.63 5.43 -4.17
CA LEU A 455 12.18 4.08 -4.33
C LEU A 455 12.13 3.31 -3.00
N PRO A 456 12.21 1.97 -3.02
CA PRO A 456 12.30 1.18 -1.79
C PRO A 456 13.47 1.66 -0.93
N GLY A 457 13.20 1.90 0.36
CA GLY A 457 14.17 2.43 1.31
C GLY A 457 14.15 3.94 1.50
N ASN A 458 13.47 4.72 0.64
CA ASN A 458 13.25 6.17 0.74
C ASN A 458 14.45 6.96 1.32
N GLU A 459 14.45 7.31 2.61
CA GLU A 459 15.51 8.08 3.28
C GLU A 459 16.89 7.38 3.26
N PHE A 460 16.94 6.08 3.01
CA PHE A 460 18.17 5.36 2.66
C PHE A 460 18.92 6.09 1.54
N TRP A 461 18.25 6.47 0.46
CA TRP A 461 18.86 7.17 -0.68
C TRP A 461 19.30 8.61 -0.36
N ALA A 462 18.95 9.11 0.82
CA ALA A 462 19.45 10.37 1.40
C ALA A 462 20.62 10.16 2.38
N ASN A 463 21.18 8.94 2.46
CA ASN A 463 22.21 8.52 3.41
C ASN A 463 21.74 8.56 4.89
N MET A 464 20.43 8.45 5.13
CA MET A 464 19.84 8.40 6.46
C MET A 464 19.55 6.95 6.86
N LEU A 465 20.57 6.24 7.35
CA LEU A 465 20.48 4.80 7.65
C LEU A 465 19.67 4.48 8.93
N VAL A 466 19.40 5.50 9.76
CA VAL A 466 18.69 5.39 11.03
C VAL A 466 17.69 6.55 11.11
N SER A 467 16.45 6.34 10.67
CA SER A 467 15.38 7.35 10.76
C SER A 467 13.99 6.73 10.91
N THR A 468 13.54 5.97 9.90
CA THR A 468 12.17 5.45 9.79
C THR A 468 12.17 3.95 9.49
N GLY A 469 11.00 3.39 9.15
CA GLY A 469 10.89 2.00 8.75
C GLY A 469 11.55 1.69 7.40
N ASP A 470 11.57 2.66 6.49
CA ASP A 470 12.15 2.54 5.15
C ASP A 470 13.65 2.21 5.15
N PRO A 471 14.55 3.03 5.73
CA PRO A 471 15.95 2.68 5.78
C PRO A 471 16.21 1.48 6.68
N ALA A 472 15.39 1.24 7.70
CA ALA A 472 15.52 0.04 8.53
C ALA A 472 15.32 -1.24 7.69
N ALA A 473 14.31 -1.24 6.81
CA ALA A 473 14.04 -2.33 5.87
C ALA A 473 15.16 -2.46 4.82
N ALA A 474 15.58 -1.34 4.22
CA ALA A 474 16.70 -1.32 3.26
C ALA A 474 17.99 -1.86 3.87
N CYS A 475 18.30 -1.47 5.10
CA CYS A 475 19.50 -1.87 5.81
C CYS A 475 19.44 -3.27 6.43
N SER A 476 18.29 -3.93 6.44
CA SER A 476 18.13 -5.27 7.02
C SER A 476 17.82 -6.36 6.00
N THR A 477 17.58 -5.98 4.74
CA THR A 477 17.15 -6.86 3.65
C THR A 477 17.80 -6.46 2.32
N LEU A 478 17.38 -7.04 1.19
CA LEU A 478 17.88 -6.70 -0.15
C LEU A 478 16.89 -5.85 -0.98
N ILE A 479 15.89 -5.22 -0.36
CA ILE A 479 14.79 -4.56 -1.08
C ILE A 479 15.23 -3.41 -2.01
N THR A 480 16.36 -2.77 -1.75
CA THR A 480 16.88 -1.67 -2.57
C THR A 480 17.30 -2.11 -3.97
N GLU A 481 17.51 -3.41 -4.16
CA GLU A 481 17.74 -4.05 -5.46
C GLU A 481 16.53 -4.89 -5.89
N LEU A 482 15.99 -5.75 -5.01
CA LEU A 482 14.94 -6.72 -5.36
C LEU A 482 13.58 -6.07 -5.64
N GLN A 483 13.24 -4.99 -4.95
CA GLN A 483 11.97 -4.26 -5.14
C GLN A 483 12.14 -3.00 -6.00
N ASN A 484 13.32 -2.76 -6.56
CA ASN A 484 13.62 -1.59 -7.37
C ASN A 484 13.42 -1.95 -8.86
N SER A 485 12.42 -1.36 -9.50
CA SER A 485 12.06 -1.62 -10.91
C SER A 485 13.16 -1.22 -11.91
N HIS A 486 14.09 -0.35 -11.52
CA HIS A 486 15.25 0.02 -12.33
C HIS A 486 16.38 -1.02 -12.29
N ILE A 487 16.33 -1.95 -11.32
CA ILE A 487 17.33 -3.00 -11.11
C ILE A 487 16.71 -4.37 -11.42
N ASN A 488 15.65 -4.75 -10.70
CA ASN A 488 14.90 -5.97 -10.92
C ASN A 488 13.87 -5.83 -12.06
N LYS A 489 14.35 -5.43 -13.24
CA LYS A 489 13.52 -4.99 -14.38
C LYS A 489 12.51 -6.02 -14.87
N GLN A 490 12.85 -7.30 -14.78
CA GLN A 490 11.98 -8.38 -15.27
C GLN A 490 10.81 -8.64 -14.31
N TYR A 491 11.11 -8.70 -13.02
CA TYR A 491 10.16 -9.18 -12.01
C TYR A 491 9.42 -8.05 -11.29
N MET A 492 10.11 -6.94 -10.98
CA MET A 492 9.47 -5.75 -10.43
C MET A 492 8.98 -4.84 -11.56
N SER A 493 8.02 -5.34 -12.34
CA SER A 493 7.51 -4.68 -13.55
C SER A 493 6.00 -4.69 -13.64
N GLY A 494 5.43 -3.73 -14.37
CA GLY A 494 3.99 -3.67 -14.63
C GLY A 494 3.48 -4.90 -15.39
N ASN A 495 4.32 -5.53 -16.20
CA ASN A 495 3.98 -6.78 -16.90
C ASN A 495 3.92 -7.99 -15.97
N ASN A 496 4.53 -7.91 -14.79
CA ASN A 496 4.47 -8.93 -13.74
C ASN A 496 3.52 -8.51 -12.59
N LEU A 497 2.56 -7.62 -12.86
CA LEU A 497 1.57 -7.20 -11.87
C LEU A 497 0.77 -8.40 -11.36
N HIS A 498 0.64 -8.49 -10.04
CA HIS A 498 -0.26 -9.42 -9.39
C HIS A 498 -1.49 -8.69 -8.82
N VAL A 499 -2.61 -9.40 -8.78
CA VAL A 499 -3.89 -8.91 -8.27
C VAL A 499 -4.28 -9.76 -7.07
N ALA A 500 -4.45 -9.12 -5.92
CA ALA A 500 -5.06 -9.72 -4.75
C ALA A 500 -6.59 -9.68 -4.92
N SER A 501 -7.18 -10.85 -5.15
CA SER A 501 -8.62 -11.05 -5.29
C SER A 501 -9.20 -11.77 -4.07
N MET A 502 -10.30 -11.25 -3.54
CA MET A 502 -10.99 -11.89 -2.42
C MET A 502 -11.58 -13.26 -2.80
N GLU A 503 -11.88 -13.46 -4.09
CA GLU A 503 -12.42 -14.72 -4.61
C GLU A 503 -11.31 -15.72 -4.98
N HIS A 504 -10.29 -15.25 -5.69
CA HIS A 504 -9.34 -16.12 -6.38
C HIS A 504 -7.95 -16.17 -5.73
N GLY A 505 -7.73 -15.42 -4.63
CA GLY A 505 -6.40 -15.26 -4.04
C GLY A 505 -5.52 -14.35 -4.88
N VAL A 506 -4.21 -14.58 -4.87
CA VAL A 506 -3.25 -13.78 -5.63
C VAL A 506 -2.97 -14.42 -6.99
N LEU A 507 -3.19 -13.66 -8.05
CA LEU A 507 -3.00 -14.10 -9.43
C LEU A 507 -2.15 -13.10 -10.22
N HIS A 508 -1.40 -13.59 -11.20
CA HIS A 508 -0.80 -12.73 -12.22
C HIS A 508 -1.92 -12.03 -13.02
N ILE A 509 -1.71 -10.78 -13.45
CA ILE A 509 -2.72 -9.97 -14.14
C ILE A 509 -3.31 -10.65 -15.37
N ALA A 510 -2.51 -11.40 -16.13
CA ALA A 510 -2.99 -12.21 -17.26
C ALA A 510 -4.06 -13.24 -16.84
N ASP A 511 -3.80 -14.02 -15.78
CA ASP A 511 -4.75 -15.03 -15.28
C ASP A 511 -6.00 -14.39 -14.68
N TYR A 512 -5.81 -13.27 -13.99
CA TYR A 512 -6.93 -12.52 -13.41
C TYR A 512 -7.83 -11.93 -14.51
N ALA A 513 -7.23 -11.36 -15.56
CA ALA A 513 -7.94 -10.80 -16.71
C ALA A 513 -8.76 -11.85 -17.45
N GLU A 514 -8.20 -13.04 -17.71
CA GLU A 514 -8.93 -14.16 -18.32
C GLU A 514 -10.19 -14.52 -17.52
N ARG A 515 -10.04 -14.69 -16.20
CA ARG A 515 -11.18 -15.01 -15.31
C ARG A 515 -12.24 -13.91 -15.32
N LEU A 516 -11.82 -12.66 -15.22
CA LEU A 516 -12.73 -11.53 -15.12
C LEU A 516 -13.50 -11.29 -16.43
N LEU A 517 -12.86 -11.47 -17.58
CA LEU A 517 -13.50 -11.36 -18.89
C LEU A 517 -14.53 -12.49 -19.12
N HIS A 518 -14.26 -13.71 -18.65
CA HIS A 518 -15.22 -14.82 -18.72
C HIS A 518 -16.47 -14.63 -17.85
N ILE A 519 -16.35 -13.92 -16.71
CA ILE A 519 -17.50 -13.59 -15.86
C ILE A 519 -18.34 -12.45 -16.45
N SER A 520 -17.69 -11.57 -17.23
CA SER A 520 -18.28 -10.33 -17.78
C SER A 520 -18.84 -10.47 -19.21
N SER A 521 -18.77 -11.68 -19.79
CA SER A 521 -19.35 -12.09 -21.08
C SER A 521 -20.65 -12.84 -20.88
#